data_AF-A0A1H7ETZ1-F1
#
_entry.id   AF-A0A1H7ETZ1-F1
#
_cell.length_a   1.000
_cell.length_b   1.000
_cell.length_c   1.000
_cell.angle_alpha   90.00
_cell.angle_beta   90.00
_cell.angle_gamma   90.00
#
_symmetry.space_group_name_H-M   'P 1'
#
loop_
_entity.id
_entity.type
_entity.pdbx_description
1 polymer ?
#
loop_
_entity_poly.entity_id
_entity_poly.type
_entity_poly.pdbx_seq_one_letter_code
_entity_poly.pdbx_strand_id
1 'polypeptide(L)' 'MVQDSRLPNFRALTPAQRLDHVATVTGLTLEETALLKTPGALPLARANGMVENVIGTFELPLGVAGNFLVNGREYL' A
#
# COMPACT_ATOMS: atom_id res chain seq x y z
N MET A 1 8.49 3.08 10.04
CA MET A 1 9.73 2.27 10.09
C MET A 1 9.31 0.88 10.52
N VAL A 2 9.80 -0.14 9.83
CA VAL A 2 9.43 -1.52 10.14
C VAL A 2 10.56 -2.19 10.91
N GLN A 3 10.27 -3.31 11.57
CA GLN A 3 11.30 -4.08 12.26
C GLN A 3 12.19 -4.87 11.28
N ASP A 4 11.64 -5.28 10.14
CA ASP A 4 12.33 -6.04 9.09
C ASP A 4 11.71 -5.71 7.73
N SER A 5 12.49 -5.21 6.77
CA SER A 5 12.00 -4.90 5.42
C SER A 5 12.11 -6.08 4.45
N ARG A 6 12.64 -7.22 4.87
CA ARG A 6 12.76 -8.40 4.02
C ARG A 6 11.39 -9.04 3.81
N LEU A 7 11.08 -9.35 2.56
CA LEU A 7 9.81 -9.96 2.15
C LEU A 7 10.08 -11.33 1.51
N PRO A 8 10.31 -12.39 2.31
CA PRO A 8 10.72 -13.69 1.80
C PRO A 8 9.65 -14.30 0.90
N ASN A 9 10.06 -14.69 -0.32
CA ASN A 9 9.20 -15.32 -1.32
C ASN A 9 7.92 -14.51 -1.68
N PHE A 10 7.92 -13.19 -1.50
CA PHE A 10 6.75 -12.32 -1.69
C PHE A 10 6.15 -12.39 -3.10
N ARG A 11 6.99 -12.63 -4.11
CA ARG A 11 6.58 -12.83 -5.51
C ARG A 11 5.63 -14.01 -5.71
N ALA A 12 5.71 -15.05 -4.86
CA ALA A 12 4.87 -16.23 -4.96
C ALA A 12 3.49 -16.06 -4.28
N LEU A 13 3.33 -15.03 -3.46
CA LEU A 13 2.07 -14.72 -2.78
C LEU A 13 1.08 -14.06 -3.74
N THR A 14 -0.22 -14.26 -3.47
CA THR A 14 -1.30 -13.49 -4.12
C THR A 14 -1.32 -12.03 -3.62
N PRO A 15 -1.91 -11.07 -4.34
CA PRO A 15 -2.03 -9.69 -3.87
C PRO A 15 -2.67 -9.55 -2.47
N ALA A 16 -3.69 -10.36 -2.15
CA ALA A 16 -4.31 -10.36 -0.84
C ALA A 16 -3.34 -10.83 0.27
N GLN A 17 -2.64 -11.95 0.05
CA GLN A 17 -1.62 -12.43 0.99
C GLN A 17 -0.45 -11.45 1.15
N ARG A 18 -0.09 -10.73 0.08
CA ARG A 18 0.92 -9.66 0.13
C ARG A 18 0.46 -8.51 1.03
N LEU A 19 -0.79 -8.06 0.87
CA LEU A 19 -1.38 -7.01 1.71
C LEU A 19 -1.43 -7.43 3.18
N ASP A 20 -1.89 -8.65 3.48
CA ASP A 20 -1.95 -9.16 4.86
C ASP A 20 -0.55 -9.19 5.51
N HIS A 21 0.46 -9.61 4.75
CA HIS A 21 1.85 -9.63 5.21
C HIS A 21 2.39 -8.21 5.45
N VAL A 22 2.17 -7.28 4.51
CA VAL A 22 2.59 -5.88 4.66
C VAL A 22 1.92 -5.24 5.86
N ALA A 23 0.60 -5.40 6.02
CA ALA A 23 -0.15 -4.86 7.16
C ALA A 23 0.40 -5.36 8.50
N THR A 24 0.76 -6.65 8.58
CA THR A 24 1.36 -7.24 9.78
C THR A 24 2.74 -6.64 10.09
N VAL A 25 3.62 -6.52 9.10
CA VAL A 25 5.00 -6.02 9.30
C VAL A 25 5.04 -4.52 9.58
N THR A 26 4.10 -3.76 9.02
CA THR A 26 3.99 -2.30 9.18
C THR A 26 3.14 -1.89 10.38
N GLY A 27 2.33 -2.79 10.93
CA GLY A 27 1.41 -2.50 12.02
C GLY A 27 0.21 -1.65 11.60
N LEU A 28 -0.20 -1.72 10.32
CA LEU A 28 -1.39 -1.01 9.84
C LEU A 28 -2.63 -1.47 10.60
N THR A 29 -3.48 -0.52 10.92
CA THR A 29 -4.79 -0.78 11.50
C THR A 29 -5.71 -1.50 10.51
N LEU A 30 -6.82 -2.04 11.02
CA LEU A 30 -7.86 -2.64 10.18
C LEU A 30 -8.47 -1.63 9.22
N GLU A 31 -8.61 -0.37 9.64
CA GLU A 31 -9.14 0.71 8.82
C GLU A 31 -8.18 1.06 7.67
N GLU A 32 -6.89 1.21 7.96
CA GLU A 32 -5.88 1.49 6.93
C GLU A 32 -5.72 0.32 5.94
N THR A 33 -5.77 -0.92 6.45
CA THR A 33 -5.72 -2.12 5.60
C THR A 33 -6.96 -2.21 4.70
N ALA A 34 -8.14 -1.80 5.20
CA ALA A 34 -9.37 -1.80 4.42
C ALA A 34 -9.28 -0.85 3.21
N LEU A 35 -8.61 0.30 3.34
CA LEU A 35 -8.39 1.25 2.23
C LEU A 35 -7.64 0.62 1.05
N LEU A 36 -6.72 -0.32 1.32
CA LEU A 36 -5.92 -0.98 0.28
C LEU A 36 -6.60 -2.25 -0.27
N LYS A 37 -7.56 -2.81 0.46
CA LYS A 37 -8.26 -4.05 0.10
C LYS A 37 -9.33 -3.84 -0.95
N THR A 38 -9.93 -2.65 -0.99
CA THR A 38 -10.98 -2.28 -1.95
C THR A 38 -10.50 -1.18 -2.89
N PRO A 39 -10.77 -1.29 -4.21
CA PRO A 39 -10.53 -0.20 -5.16
C PRO A 39 -11.21 1.10 -4.76
N GLY A 40 -10.71 2.23 -5.26
CA GLY A 40 -11.33 3.54 -5.00
C GLY A 40 -11.01 4.17 -3.64
N ALA A 41 -9.80 3.93 -3.10
CA ALA A 41 -9.32 4.55 -1.86
C ALA A 41 -9.35 6.09 -1.88
N LEU A 42 -9.36 6.71 -3.07
CA LEU A 42 -9.56 8.13 -3.28
C LEU A 42 -11.03 8.42 -3.64
N PRO A 43 -11.83 9.03 -2.74
CA PRO A 43 -13.22 9.35 -3.04
C PRO A 43 -13.35 10.37 -4.18
N LEU A 44 -14.33 10.18 -5.07
CA LEU A 44 -14.53 11.05 -6.23
C LEU A 44 -14.75 12.53 -5.85
N ALA A 45 -15.46 12.79 -4.75
CA ALA A 45 -15.66 14.15 -4.24
C ALA A 45 -14.34 14.83 -3.85
N ARG A 46 -13.38 14.07 -3.31
CA ARG A 46 -12.03 14.58 -3.00
C ARG A 46 -11.25 14.80 -4.30
N ALA A 47 -11.28 13.84 -5.22
CA ALA A 47 -10.61 13.95 -6.52
C ALA A 47 -11.08 15.19 -7.30
N ASN A 48 -12.39 15.48 -7.31
CA ASN A 48 -12.98 16.66 -7.95
C ASN A 48 -12.50 18.00 -7.38
N GLY A 49 -11.97 18.02 -6.16
CA GLY A 49 -11.35 19.20 -5.56
C GLY A 49 -9.83 19.28 -5.74
N MET A 50 -9.20 18.27 -6.34
CA MET A 50 -7.74 18.21 -6.52
C MET A 50 -7.28 18.80 -7.85
N VAL A 51 -8.08 18.67 -8.92
CA VAL A 51 -7.78 19.16 -10.28
C VAL A 51 -9.08 19.54 -11.01
N GLU A 52 -8.97 20.23 -12.13
CA GLU A 52 -10.13 20.67 -12.92
C GLU A 52 -10.68 19.55 -13.84
N ASN A 53 -11.96 19.66 -14.21
CA ASN A 53 -12.63 18.79 -15.20
C ASN A 53 -12.60 17.29 -14.88
N VAL A 54 -12.64 16.91 -13.61
CA VAL A 54 -12.65 15.50 -13.18
C VAL A 54 -13.90 14.80 -13.69
N ILE A 55 -13.70 13.67 -14.39
CA ILE A 55 -14.77 12.76 -14.84
C ILE A 55 -14.65 11.36 -14.21
N GLY A 56 -13.65 11.13 -13.36
CA GLY A 56 -13.38 9.85 -12.72
C GLY A 56 -11.98 9.78 -12.12
N THR A 57 -11.56 8.59 -11.70
CA THR A 57 -10.22 8.28 -11.21
C THR A 57 -9.56 7.22 -12.08
N PHE A 58 -8.24 7.24 -12.18
CA PHE A 58 -7.45 6.24 -12.89
C PHE A 58 -6.56 5.48 -11.90
N GLU A 59 -6.52 4.15 -12.01
CA GLU A 59 -5.76 3.29 -11.11
C GLU A 59 -4.44 2.83 -11.74
N LEU A 60 -3.36 2.87 -10.95
CA LEU A 60 -2.07 2.29 -11.31
C LEU A 60 -1.77 1.09 -10.39
N PRO A 61 -1.11 0.03 -10.89
CA PRO A 61 -0.63 -1.05 -10.03
C PRO A 61 0.27 -0.51 -8.91
N LEU A 62 -0.05 -0.85 -7.67
CA LEU A 62 0.73 -0.49 -6.49
C LEU A 62 1.47 -1.73 -5.96
N GLY A 63 2.80 -1.67 -5.97
CA GLY A 63 3.67 -2.68 -5.38
C GLY A 63 4.50 -2.10 -4.23
N VAL A 64 4.96 -2.97 -3.33
CA VAL A 64 5.89 -2.62 -2.25
C VAL A 64 7.22 -3.29 -2.53
N ALA A 65 8.31 -2.52 -2.45
CA ALA A 65 9.66 -3.03 -2.59
C ALA A 65 10.25 -3.30 -1.21
N GLY A 66 10.78 -4.51 -1.01
CA GLY A 66 11.44 -4.89 0.24
C GLY A 66 12.95 -4.64 0.22
N ASN A 67 13.59 -4.91 1.37
CA ASN A 67 15.05 -4.86 1.60
C ASN A 67 15.66 -3.45 1.64
N PHE A 68 14.87 -2.41 1.94
CA PHE A 68 15.41 -1.06 2.11
C PHE A 68 15.97 -0.86 3.52
N LEU A 69 17.29 -0.61 3.58
CA LEU A 69 18.01 -0.19 4.77
C LEU A 69 18.62 1.19 4.54
N VAL A 70 18.16 2.21 5.27
CA VAL A 70 18.62 3.59 5.14
C VAL A 70 19.12 4.09 6.49
N ASN A 71 20.40 4.45 6.57
CA ASN A 71 21.05 4.89 7.81
C ASN A 71 20.84 3.93 9.00
N GLY A 72 20.91 2.63 8.73
CA GLY A 72 20.72 1.58 9.74
C GLY A 72 19.25 1.34 10.15
N ARG A 73 18.27 1.85 9.40
CA ARG A 73 16.83 1.67 9.65
C ARG A 73 16.14 1.00 8.48
N GLU A 74 15.26 0.05 8.79
CA GLU A 74 14.49 -0.74 7.82
C GLU A 74 13.22 0.01 7.37
N TYR A 75 12.94 0.00 6.07
CA TYR A 75 11.80 0.66 5.45
C TYR A 75 11.03 -0.28 4.52
N LEU A 76 9.71 -0.16 4.58
CA LEU A 76 8.75 -0.59 3.58
C LEU A 76 7.87 0.60 3.22
#